data_AF-A3V9W2-F1
#
_entry.id   AF-A3V9W2-F1
#
_cell.length_a   1.000
_cell.length_b   1.000
_cell.length_c   1.000
_cell.angle_alpha   90.00
_cell.angle_beta   90.00
_cell.angle_gamma   90.00
#
_symmetry.space_group_name_H-M   'P 1'
#
loop_
_entity.id
_entity.type
_entity.pdbx_description
1 polymer ?
#
loop_
_entity_poly.entity_id
_entity_poly.type
_entity_poly.pdbx_seq_one_letter_code
_entity_poly.pdbx_strand_id
1 'polypeptide(L)'
;MPRFDDYLEELQEYSGLQARSLISSWDANIAAAAQAAISQAIQSQGYIGWQMPDFTGSNQSLGNKAAAAFLTKIAPAFTNAFRIEIAPGKGYPDTVLTIQGQRHFLEFKATSDWNPNDGNRRVLTSSPLKMRRLIEDGIVENPPAHAVATVLYQNGGAIVEGFRLDFLDPASPMNIRLEASTSHKLLAGGNHSSWQTP
;
A
#
# COMPACT_ATOMS: atom_id res chain seq x y z
N MET A 1 9.57 17.53 9.94
CA MET A 1 9.36 16.08 9.69
C MET A 1 9.91 15.78 8.32
N PRO A 2 10.61 14.65 8.13
CA PRO A 2 11.09 14.28 6.80
C PRO A 2 9.91 14.11 5.83
N ARG A 3 10.13 14.42 4.57
CA ARG A 3 9.12 14.29 3.50
C ARG A 3 9.20 12.91 2.86
N PHE A 4 8.22 12.57 2.02
CA PHE A 4 8.18 11.23 1.43
C PHE A 4 9.21 11.04 0.33
N ASP A 5 9.47 12.08 -0.46
CA ASP A 5 10.57 12.09 -1.44
C ASP A 5 11.93 11.90 -0.76
N ASP A 6 12.20 12.65 0.33
CA ASP A 6 13.44 12.52 1.12
C ASP A 6 13.63 11.07 1.61
N TYR A 7 12.57 10.46 2.15
CA TYR A 7 12.60 9.06 2.60
C TYR A 7 12.92 8.07 1.47
N LEU A 8 12.32 8.25 0.28
CA LEU A 8 12.53 7.34 -0.86
C LEU A 8 13.93 7.50 -1.47
N GLU A 9 14.50 8.71 -1.41
CA GLU A 9 15.90 8.97 -1.79
C GLU A 9 16.85 8.25 -0.82
N GLU A 10 16.72 8.48 0.49
CA GLU A 10 17.54 7.81 1.50
C GLU A 10 17.45 6.27 1.40
N LEU A 11 16.24 5.74 1.18
CA LEU A 11 16.02 4.30 1.05
C LEU A 11 16.73 3.70 -0.19
N GLN A 12 16.82 4.47 -1.28
CA GLN A 12 17.55 4.06 -2.49
C GLN A 12 19.05 4.04 -2.25
N GLU A 13 19.59 5.10 -1.65
CA GLU A 13 21.01 5.20 -1.34
C GLU A 13 21.44 4.09 -0.38
N TYR A 14 20.64 3.83 0.66
CA TYR A 14 20.87 2.73 1.59
C TYR A 14 20.86 1.36 0.91
N SER A 15 20.09 1.22 -0.17
CA SER A 15 20.04 0.00 -0.99
C SER A 15 21.17 -0.08 -2.04
N GLY A 16 22.12 0.86 -2.03
CA GLY A 16 23.22 0.93 -3.01
C GLY A 16 22.78 1.35 -4.40
N LEU A 17 21.64 2.02 -4.53
CA LEU A 17 21.08 2.46 -5.80
C LEU A 17 21.33 3.95 -6.02
N GLN A 18 21.50 4.36 -7.28
CA GLN A 18 21.48 5.78 -7.63
C GLN A 18 20.07 6.34 -7.44
N ALA A 19 19.93 7.37 -6.60
CA ALA A 19 18.65 8.01 -6.33
C ALA A 19 17.99 8.53 -7.61
N ARG A 20 16.67 8.31 -7.70
CA ARG A 20 15.77 8.89 -8.71
C ARG A 20 14.43 9.20 -8.07
N SER A 21 13.64 10.06 -8.71
CA SER A 21 12.26 10.29 -8.28
C SER A 21 11.45 9.00 -8.38
N LEU A 22 10.84 8.61 -7.26
CA LEU A 22 9.98 7.44 -7.13
C LEU A 22 8.53 7.79 -6.79
N ILE A 23 8.23 9.08 -6.60
CA ILE A 23 6.89 9.61 -6.34
C ILE A 23 6.67 10.90 -7.14
N SER A 24 5.47 11.06 -7.70
CA SER A 24 4.94 12.34 -8.21
C SER A 24 3.78 12.84 -7.37
N SER A 25 3.49 14.14 -7.46
CA SER A 25 2.24 14.71 -6.96
C SER A 25 1.06 14.19 -7.76
N TRP A 26 -0.11 14.14 -7.13
CA TRP A 26 -1.35 13.81 -7.85
C TRP A 26 -1.80 14.98 -8.73
N ASP A 27 -2.15 14.68 -9.99
CA ASP A 27 -3.01 15.58 -10.76
C ASP A 27 -4.40 15.65 -10.11
N ALA A 28 -4.91 16.85 -9.89
CA ALA A 28 -6.16 17.07 -9.18
C ALA A 28 -7.36 16.42 -9.87
N ASN A 29 -7.38 16.37 -11.21
CA ASN A 29 -8.45 15.73 -11.96
C ASN A 29 -8.35 14.21 -11.86
N ILE A 30 -7.14 13.65 -11.90
CA ILE A 30 -6.92 12.21 -11.71
C ILE A 30 -7.29 11.78 -10.29
N ALA A 31 -6.91 12.54 -9.26
CA ALA A 31 -7.30 12.26 -7.87
C ALA A 31 -8.83 12.32 -7.68
N ALA A 32 -9.49 13.34 -8.23
CA ALA A 32 -10.94 13.47 -8.20
C ALA A 32 -11.63 12.31 -8.95
N ALA A 33 -11.09 11.90 -10.10
CA ALA A 33 -11.59 10.75 -10.85
C ALA A 33 -11.42 9.44 -10.08
N ALA A 34 -10.30 9.25 -9.39
CA ALA A 34 -10.06 8.11 -8.50
C ALA A 34 -11.07 8.06 -7.36
N GLN A 35 -11.30 9.19 -6.69
CA GLN A 35 -12.30 9.28 -5.61
C GLN A 35 -13.70 8.96 -6.12
N ALA A 36 -14.11 9.53 -7.26
CA ALA A 36 -15.43 9.30 -7.83
C ALA A 36 -15.63 7.83 -8.25
N ALA A 37 -14.66 7.23 -8.93
CA ALA A 37 -14.73 5.84 -9.38
C ALA A 37 -14.80 4.86 -8.20
N ILE A 38 -13.95 5.05 -7.18
CA ILE A 38 -13.97 4.21 -5.97
C ILE A 38 -15.28 4.39 -5.21
N SER A 39 -15.78 5.62 -5.06
CA SER A 39 -17.05 5.89 -4.38
C SER A 39 -18.22 5.21 -5.09
N GLN A 40 -18.31 5.33 -6.41
CA GLN A 40 -19.33 4.66 -7.22
C GLN A 40 -19.22 3.13 -7.12
N ALA A 41 -18.01 2.59 -7.12
CA ALA A 41 -17.78 1.16 -6.99
C ALA A 41 -18.22 0.63 -5.61
N ILE A 42 -17.87 1.34 -4.53
CA ILE A 42 -18.30 1.05 -3.16
C ILE A 42 -19.83 1.06 -3.04
N GLN A 43 -20.48 2.05 -3.64
CA GLN A 43 -21.95 2.16 -3.62
C GLN A 43 -22.61 1.05 -4.43
N SER A 44 -22.22 0.86 -5.68
CA SER A 44 -22.84 -0.12 -6.59
C SER A 44 -22.67 -1.56 -6.13
N GLN A 45 -21.57 -1.88 -5.44
CA GLN A 45 -21.32 -3.22 -4.91
C GLN A 45 -21.85 -3.41 -3.48
N GLY A 46 -22.43 -2.37 -2.87
CA GLY A 46 -22.90 -2.41 -1.48
C GLY A 46 -21.79 -2.80 -0.52
N TYR A 47 -20.63 -2.14 -0.62
CA TYR A 47 -19.44 -2.50 0.14
C TYR A 47 -19.52 -2.07 1.61
N ILE A 48 -20.09 -0.90 1.91
CA ILE A 48 -20.33 -0.48 3.29
C ILE A 48 -21.48 -1.30 3.87
N GLY A 49 -21.30 -1.80 5.10
CA GLY A 49 -22.22 -2.72 5.77
C GLY A 49 -22.05 -4.19 5.33
N TRP A 50 -21.14 -4.47 4.39
CA TRP A 50 -20.88 -5.84 3.96
C TRP A 50 -20.03 -6.59 4.98
N GLN A 51 -20.41 -7.84 5.26
CA GLN A 51 -19.63 -8.78 6.06
C GLN A 51 -18.52 -9.39 5.18
N MET A 52 -17.26 -9.07 5.49
CA MET A 52 -16.12 -9.71 4.82
C MET A 52 -16.07 -11.21 5.19
N PRO A 53 -15.91 -12.12 4.20
CA PRO A 53 -15.80 -13.55 4.45
C PRO A 53 -14.46 -13.89 5.12
N ASP A 54 -14.45 -14.93 5.95
CA ASP A 54 -13.24 -15.53 6.55
C ASP A 54 -12.29 -14.55 7.27
N PHE A 55 -12.84 -13.48 7.86
CA PHE A 55 -12.10 -12.40 8.48
C PHE A 55 -11.68 -12.70 9.92
N THR A 56 -10.73 -13.63 10.06
CA THR A 56 -10.12 -14.04 11.35
C THR A 56 -8.58 -14.12 11.21
N GLY A 57 -7.81 -13.82 12.25
CA GLY A 57 -6.34 -13.93 12.22
C GLY A 57 -5.59 -12.84 13.00
N SER A 58 -4.29 -12.69 12.73
CA SER A 58 -3.45 -11.62 13.28
C SER A 58 -3.67 -10.31 12.55
N ASN A 59 -3.30 -9.16 13.14
CA ASN A 59 -3.51 -7.84 12.51
C ASN A 59 -2.94 -7.74 11.09
N GLN A 60 -1.74 -8.31 10.85
CA GLN A 60 -1.15 -8.32 9.52
C GLN A 60 -1.93 -9.20 8.54
N SER A 61 -2.41 -10.36 8.97
CA SER A 61 -3.23 -11.21 8.11
C SER A 61 -4.61 -10.62 7.86
N LEU A 62 -5.17 -9.88 8.82
CA LEU A 62 -6.43 -9.13 8.65
C LEU A 62 -6.29 -8.01 7.61
N GLY A 63 -5.18 -7.27 7.60
CA GLY A 63 -4.91 -6.26 6.57
C GLY A 63 -4.92 -6.85 5.15
N ASN A 64 -4.20 -7.95 4.95
CA ASN A 64 -4.16 -8.64 3.66
C ASN A 64 -5.52 -9.23 3.27
N LYS A 65 -6.28 -9.77 4.25
CA LYS A 65 -7.63 -10.29 4.02
C LYS A 65 -8.61 -9.19 3.63
N ALA A 66 -8.55 -8.02 4.29
CA ALA A 66 -9.38 -6.87 3.93
C ALA A 66 -9.07 -6.38 2.51
N ALA A 67 -7.79 -6.31 2.14
CA ALA A 67 -7.37 -5.96 0.78
C ALA A 67 -7.93 -6.96 -0.26
N ALA A 68 -7.75 -8.27 -0.04
CA ALA A 68 -8.26 -9.30 -0.93
C ALA A 68 -9.79 -9.30 -1.03
N ALA A 69 -10.48 -9.11 0.11
CA ALA A 69 -11.94 -9.02 0.17
C ALA A 69 -12.45 -7.77 -0.58
N PHE A 70 -11.79 -6.62 -0.41
CA PHE A 70 -12.10 -5.40 -1.16
C PHE A 70 -11.97 -5.65 -2.67
N LEU A 71 -10.82 -6.16 -3.13
CA LEU A 71 -10.58 -6.40 -4.55
C LEU A 71 -11.63 -7.35 -5.15
N THR A 72 -11.94 -8.44 -4.45
CA THR A 72 -12.94 -9.41 -4.88
C THR A 72 -14.33 -8.79 -4.99
N LYS A 73 -14.73 -8.01 -3.97
CA LYS A 73 -16.06 -7.40 -3.89
C LYS A 73 -16.25 -6.25 -4.87
N ILE A 74 -15.18 -5.52 -5.18
CA ILE A 74 -15.21 -4.33 -6.04
C ILE A 74 -14.91 -4.64 -7.51
N ALA A 75 -14.26 -5.77 -7.82
CA ALA A 75 -13.92 -6.17 -9.20
C ALA A 75 -15.06 -6.09 -10.23
N PRO A 76 -16.34 -6.40 -9.90
CA PRO A 76 -17.43 -6.26 -10.86
C PRO A 76 -17.70 -4.81 -11.32
N ALA A 77 -17.21 -3.81 -10.58
CA ALA A 77 -17.32 -2.39 -10.94
C ALA A 77 -16.13 -1.88 -11.76
N PHE A 78 -15.14 -2.72 -12.05
CA PHE A 78 -13.99 -2.31 -12.86
C PHE A 78 -14.38 -2.03 -14.31
N THR A 79 -13.74 -1.02 -14.90
CA THR A 79 -13.93 -0.60 -16.29
C THR A 79 -12.57 -0.45 -16.98
N ASN A 80 -12.55 -0.12 -18.27
CA ASN A 80 -11.29 0.22 -18.94
C ASN A 80 -10.60 1.47 -18.34
N ALA A 81 -11.39 2.37 -17.74
CA ALA A 81 -10.89 3.61 -17.15
C ALA A 81 -10.61 3.52 -15.65
N PHE A 82 -11.06 2.47 -14.95
CA PHE A 82 -10.83 2.27 -13.53
C PHE A 82 -10.60 0.79 -13.22
N ARG A 83 -9.40 0.45 -12.72
CA ARG A 83 -9.06 -0.91 -12.26
C ARG A 83 -8.11 -0.85 -11.09
N ILE A 84 -8.20 -1.85 -10.22
CA ILE A 84 -7.18 -2.10 -9.20
C ILE A 84 -6.70 -3.54 -9.37
N GLU A 85 -5.40 -3.69 -9.56
CA GLU A 85 -4.78 -4.96 -9.91
C GLU A 85 -3.62 -5.28 -8.96
N ILE A 86 -3.36 -6.56 -8.72
CA ILE A 86 -2.21 -6.97 -7.91
C ILE A 86 -0.91 -6.59 -8.65
N ALA A 87 -0.01 -5.89 -7.97
CA ALA A 87 1.27 -5.52 -8.52
C ALA A 87 2.21 -6.74 -8.59
N PRO A 88 2.89 -7.01 -9.72
CA PRO A 88 3.69 -8.22 -9.87
C PRO A 88 4.92 -8.22 -8.95
N GLY A 89 5.19 -9.36 -8.33
CA GLY A 89 6.32 -9.57 -7.40
C GLY A 89 5.98 -9.35 -5.92
N LYS A 90 6.92 -9.70 -5.04
CA LYS A 90 6.76 -9.59 -3.58
C LYS A 90 7.19 -8.21 -3.07
N GLY A 91 6.56 -7.75 -1.99
CA GLY A 91 6.83 -6.46 -1.35
C GLY A 91 6.02 -5.32 -1.94
N TYR A 92 6.28 -4.10 -1.45
CA TYR A 92 5.58 -2.89 -1.86
C TYR A 92 5.87 -2.49 -3.32
N PRO A 93 4.89 -1.96 -4.07
CA PRO A 93 3.48 -1.80 -3.70
C PRO A 93 2.70 -3.11 -3.85
N ASP A 94 1.61 -3.28 -3.11
CA ASP A 94 0.78 -4.48 -3.26
C ASP A 94 -0.14 -4.42 -4.49
N THR A 95 -0.61 -3.22 -4.86
CA THR A 95 -1.54 -3.05 -6.00
C THR A 95 -1.16 -1.87 -6.90
N VAL A 96 -1.61 -1.96 -8.15
CA VAL A 96 -1.59 -0.88 -9.14
C VAL A 96 -3.01 -0.37 -9.34
N LEU A 97 -3.19 0.94 -9.20
CA LEU A 97 -4.43 1.65 -9.51
C LEU A 97 -4.31 2.22 -10.92
N THR A 98 -5.24 1.83 -11.79
CA THR A 98 -5.38 2.38 -13.14
C THR A 98 -6.55 3.35 -13.16
N ILE A 99 -6.31 4.63 -13.49
CA ILE A 99 -7.31 5.69 -13.64
C ILE A 99 -7.10 6.40 -14.97
N GLN A 100 -8.11 6.39 -15.84
CA GLN A 100 -8.08 7.04 -17.15
C GLN A 100 -6.85 6.66 -17.99
N GLY A 101 -6.38 5.41 -17.85
CA GLY A 101 -5.20 4.89 -18.53
C GLY A 101 -3.87 5.15 -17.82
N GLN A 102 -3.83 6.04 -16.83
CA GLN A 102 -2.64 6.28 -16.01
C GLN A 102 -2.54 5.25 -14.88
N ARG A 103 -1.32 4.81 -14.58
CA ARG A 103 -1.07 3.71 -13.63
C ARG A 103 -0.22 4.17 -12.45
N HIS A 104 -0.79 4.06 -11.26
CA HIS A 104 -0.22 4.57 -10.01
C HIS A 104 -0.15 3.47 -8.94
N PHE A 105 0.57 3.73 -7.86
CA PHE A 105 0.69 2.78 -6.76
C PHE A 105 -0.45 2.97 -5.76
N LEU A 106 -1.06 1.85 -5.35
CA LEU A 106 -2.08 1.82 -4.31
C LEU A 106 -1.71 0.77 -3.26
N GLU A 107 -1.81 1.18 -2.01
CA GLU A 107 -1.57 0.32 -0.86
C GLU A 107 -2.85 0.15 -0.06
N PHE A 108 -3.15 -1.08 0.35
CA PHE A 108 -4.28 -1.36 1.23
C PHE A 108 -3.84 -1.49 2.67
N LYS A 109 -4.55 -0.79 3.54
CA LYS A 109 -4.50 -0.94 5.00
C LYS A 109 -5.90 -1.24 5.51
N ALA A 110 -5.99 -1.77 6.72
CA ALA A 110 -7.25 -1.95 7.41
C ALA A 110 -7.09 -1.62 8.89
N THR A 111 -8.13 -1.06 9.50
CA THR A 111 -8.18 -0.82 10.94
C THR A 111 -9.62 -0.88 11.44
N SER A 112 -9.80 -1.29 12.69
CA SER A 112 -11.08 -1.15 13.40
C SER A 112 -11.16 0.09 14.29
N ASP A 113 -10.07 0.83 14.41
CA ASP A 113 -9.99 2.01 15.26
C ASP A 113 -9.22 3.10 14.50
N TRP A 114 -9.96 3.92 13.75
CA TRP A 114 -9.36 5.11 13.14
C TRP A 114 -9.35 6.23 14.17
N ASN A 115 -8.17 6.54 14.69
CA ASN A 115 -7.96 7.67 15.58
C ASN A 115 -6.93 8.63 14.95
N PRO A 116 -7.31 9.89 14.62
CA PRO A 116 -6.40 10.85 14.01
C PRO A 116 -5.24 11.28 14.94
N ASN A 117 -5.35 11.01 16.24
CA ASN A 117 -4.30 11.24 17.22
C ASN A 117 -3.45 9.99 17.49
N ASP A 118 -3.71 8.88 16.80
CA ASP A 118 -2.92 7.67 16.93
C ASP A 118 -1.53 7.86 16.31
N GLY A 119 -0.50 7.74 17.13
CA GLY A 119 0.91 7.78 16.72
C GLY A 119 1.45 6.44 16.22
N ASN A 120 0.63 5.38 16.20
CA ASN A 120 1.03 4.07 15.69
C ASN A 120 1.42 4.16 14.22
N ARG A 121 2.55 3.52 13.90
CA ARG A 121 3.11 3.58 12.55
C ARG A 121 2.25 2.82 11.55
N ARG A 122 2.12 3.39 10.35
CA ARG A 122 1.66 2.66 9.16
C ARG A 122 2.84 2.51 8.22
N VAL A 123 3.32 1.29 8.05
CA VAL A 123 4.45 1.00 7.16
C VAL A 123 4.01 1.19 5.71
N LEU A 124 4.65 2.11 4.99
CA LEU A 124 4.38 2.37 3.58
C LEU A 124 5.24 1.47 2.69
N THR A 125 6.56 1.53 2.79
CA THR A 125 7.48 0.63 2.08
C THR A 125 8.70 0.35 2.94
N SER A 126 9.49 -0.67 2.57
CA SER A 126 10.77 -1.03 3.19
C SER A 126 11.86 -1.37 2.17
N SER A 127 11.54 -1.31 0.86
CA SER A 127 12.50 -1.55 -0.22
C SER A 127 12.08 -0.80 -1.49
N PRO A 128 13.03 -0.15 -2.20
CA PRO A 128 12.72 0.59 -3.42
C PRO A 128 12.76 -0.32 -4.68
N LEU A 129 13.24 -1.56 -4.56
CA LEU A 129 13.58 -2.42 -5.70
C LEU A 129 12.36 -2.77 -6.56
N LYS A 130 11.25 -3.20 -5.94
CA LYS A 130 10.04 -3.55 -6.69
C LYS A 130 9.44 -2.31 -7.35
N MET A 131 9.38 -1.17 -6.66
CA MET A 131 8.90 0.09 -7.25
C MET A 131 9.68 0.46 -8.50
N ARG A 132 11.02 0.45 -8.41
CA ARG A 132 11.89 0.76 -9.55
C ARG A 132 11.67 -0.18 -10.71
N ARG A 133 11.64 -1.48 -10.44
CA ARG A 133 11.37 -2.48 -11.47
C ARG A 133 10.03 -2.23 -12.17
N LEU A 134 8.96 -1.93 -11.43
CA LEU A 134 7.65 -1.63 -12.03
C LEU A 134 7.68 -0.38 -12.93
N ILE A 135 8.46 0.63 -12.56
CA ILE A 135 8.67 1.84 -13.38
C ILE A 135 9.51 1.51 -14.62
N GLU A 136 10.60 0.77 -14.46
CA GLU A 136 11.54 0.39 -15.52
C GLU A 136 10.90 -0.55 -16.55
N ASP A 137 10.02 -1.45 -16.09
CA ASP A 137 9.23 -2.36 -16.92
C ASP A 137 8.04 -1.66 -17.62
N GLY A 138 7.81 -0.35 -17.37
CA GLY A 138 6.69 0.40 -17.93
C GLY A 138 5.32 -0.05 -17.41
N ILE A 139 5.28 -0.68 -16.24
CA ILE A 139 4.02 -1.12 -15.60
C ILE A 139 3.29 0.05 -14.96
N VAL A 140 4.00 1.09 -14.54
CA VAL A 140 3.41 2.30 -13.95
C VAL A 140 4.04 3.56 -14.53
N GLU A 141 3.43 4.71 -14.22
CA GLU A 141 3.98 6.03 -14.59
C GLU A 141 5.38 6.26 -14.00
N ASN A 142 6.14 7.16 -14.62
CA ASN A 142 7.49 7.49 -14.23
C ASN A 142 7.68 9.01 -14.00
N PRO A 143 7.71 9.50 -12.75
CA PRO A 143 7.44 8.77 -11.51
C PRO A 143 5.93 8.61 -11.24
N PRO A 144 5.51 7.55 -10.53
CA PRO A 144 4.10 7.29 -10.24
C PRO A 144 3.62 8.10 -9.03
N ALA A 145 2.33 8.41 -9.00
CA ALA A 145 1.68 8.90 -7.80
C ALA A 145 1.36 7.72 -6.84
N HIS A 146 1.15 8.02 -5.56
CA HIS A 146 0.93 7.02 -4.52
C HIS A 146 -0.35 7.30 -3.74
N ALA A 147 -1.15 6.26 -3.48
CA ALA A 147 -2.32 6.36 -2.62
C ALA A 147 -2.36 5.23 -1.58
N VAL A 148 -3.03 5.49 -0.46
CA VAL A 148 -3.34 4.51 0.57
C VAL A 148 -4.86 4.40 0.71
N ALA A 149 -5.38 3.21 0.47
CA ALA A 149 -6.74 2.83 0.77
C ALA A 149 -6.80 2.21 2.17
N THR A 150 -7.60 2.77 3.07
CA THR A 150 -7.86 2.19 4.39
C THR A 150 -9.30 1.69 4.48
N VAL A 151 -9.46 0.38 4.67
CA VAL A 151 -10.75 -0.23 5.02
C VAL A 151 -10.98 -0.06 6.52
N LEU A 152 -12.12 0.51 6.89
CA LEU A 152 -12.57 0.63 8.27
C LEU A 152 -13.58 -0.47 8.56
N TYR A 153 -13.35 -1.28 9.58
CA TYR A 153 -14.21 -2.40 9.93
C TYR A 153 -14.58 -2.40 11.41
N GLN A 154 -15.70 -3.03 11.75
CA GLN A 154 -16.18 -3.10 13.13
C GLN A 154 -15.15 -3.81 14.04
N ASN A 155 -14.90 -3.26 15.22
CA ASN A 155 -14.01 -3.91 16.20
C ASN A 155 -14.53 -5.30 16.61
N GLY A 156 -13.66 -6.32 16.54
CA GLY A 156 -14.02 -7.72 16.76
C GLY A 156 -14.95 -8.32 15.69
N GLY A 157 -15.26 -7.58 14.63
CA GLY A 157 -16.14 -7.98 13.55
C GLY A 157 -15.48 -7.93 12.18
N ALA A 158 -16.23 -8.35 11.16
CA ALA A 158 -15.83 -8.33 9.76
C ALA A 158 -16.67 -7.35 8.92
N ILE A 159 -17.53 -6.57 9.57
CA ILE A 159 -18.43 -5.64 8.90
C ILE A 159 -17.64 -4.42 8.50
N VAL A 160 -17.69 -4.06 7.22
CA VAL A 160 -17.10 -2.82 6.72
C VAL A 160 -17.95 -1.64 7.18
N GLU A 161 -17.36 -0.71 7.92
CA GLU A 161 -18.02 0.51 8.40
C GLU A 161 -17.67 1.73 7.56
N GLY A 162 -16.51 1.70 6.88
CA GLY A 162 -16.05 2.84 6.12
C GLY A 162 -14.88 2.52 5.21
N PHE A 163 -14.55 3.51 4.38
CA PHE A 163 -13.41 3.47 3.49
C PHE A 163 -12.79 4.86 3.42
N ARG A 164 -11.47 4.93 3.49
CA ARG A 164 -10.70 6.17 3.39
C ARG A 164 -9.67 6.02 2.29
N LEU A 165 -9.49 7.09 1.51
CA LEU A 165 -8.44 7.19 0.50
C LEU A 165 -7.56 8.40 0.83
N ASP A 166 -6.27 8.16 1.00
CA ASP A 166 -5.27 9.19 1.23
C ASP A 166 -4.33 9.26 0.03
N PHE A 167 -4.26 10.42 -0.61
CA PHE A 167 -3.35 10.70 -1.72
C PHE A 167 -2.03 11.24 -1.16
N LEU A 168 -0.95 10.53 -1.41
CA LEU A 168 0.38 10.92 -0.96
C LEU A 168 1.08 11.74 -2.04
N ASP A 169 1.63 12.87 -1.63
CA ASP A 169 2.46 13.76 -2.45
C ASP A 169 3.93 13.65 -2.01
N PRO A 170 4.90 14.10 -2.83
CA PRO A 170 6.31 14.16 -2.44
C PRO A 170 6.53 14.83 -1.08
N ALA A 171 5.79 15.92 -0.82
CA ALA A 171 5.87 16.70 0.41
C ALA A 171 5.10 16.10 1.61
N SER A 172 4.42 14.95 1.45
CA SER A 172 3.68 14.34 2.56
C SER A 172 4.60 14.05 3.75
N PRO A 173 4.20 14.41 4.98
CA PRO A 173 5.04 14.22 6.15
C PRO A 173 5.17 12.73 6.49
N MET A 174 6.40 12.30 6.74
CA MET A 174 6.73 10.92 7.09
C MET A 174 7.34 10.84 8.49
N ASN A 175 7.07 9.70 9.16
CA ASN A 175 7.78 9.31 10.37
C ASN A 175 8.74 8.16 10.01
N ILE A 176 10.02 8.49 9.82
CA ILE A 176 11.05 7.51 9.43
C ILE A 176 11.58 6.82 10.70
N ARG A 177 11.55 5.49 10.72
CA ARG A 177 12.30 4.67 11.67
C ARG A 177 13.15 3.67 10.91
N LEU A 178 14.45 3.68 11.17
CA LEU A 178 15.38 2.68 10.66
C LEU A 178 15.16 1.38 11.46
N GLU A 179 14.75 0.32 10.79
CA GLU A 179 14.56 -1.00 11.38
C GLU A 179 15.62 -1.96 10.80
N ALA A 180 16.36 -2.65 11.67
CA ALA A 180 17.32 -3.67 11.27
C ALA A 180 16.72 -5.05 11.47
N SER A 181 16.67 -5.85 10.42
CA SER A 181 16.18 -7.23 10.46
C SER A 181 17.24 -8.18 9.93
N THR A 182 17.28 -9.40 10.49
CA THR A 182 18.09 -10.50 9.97
C THR A 182 17.21 -11.54 9.28
N SER A 183 17.81 -12.52 8.61
CA SER A 183 17.09 -13.66 8.00
C SER A 183 17.87 -14.93 8.23
N HIS A 184 17.25 -16.11 8.11
CA HIS A 184 17.97 -17.38 8.21
C HIS A 184 19.19 -17.45 7.27
N LYS A 185 19.10 -16.83 6.08
CA LYS A 185 20.23 -16.76 5.14
C LYS A 185 21.37 -15.89 5.68
N LEU A 186 21.06 -14.73 6.25
CA LEU A 186 22.05 -13.82 6.85
C LEU A 186 22.64 -14.41 8.14
N LEU A 187 21.82 -15.10 8.93
CA LEU A 187 22.27 -15.84 10.12
C LEU A 187 23.10 -17.08 9.76
N ALA A 188 22.84 -17.74 8.64
CA ALA A 188 23.67 -18.87 8.21
C ALA A 188 25.03 -18.43 7.64
N GLY A 189 25.12 -17.23 7.05
CA GLY A 189 26.33 -16.73 6.40
C GLY A 189 27.11 -15.67 7.18
N GLY A 190 26.62 -15.26 8.35
CA GLY A 190 27.22 -14.17 9.12
C GLY A 190 28.31 -14.64 10.10
N ASN A 191 29.28 -13.77 10.39
CA ASN A 191 30.24 -13.99 11.47
C ASN A 191 29.59 -13.69 12.84
N HIS A 192 28.92 -14.69 13.41
CA HIS A 192 28.38 -14.64 14.76
C HIS A 192 28.34 -16.04 15.36
N SER A 193 28.33 -16.12 16.69
CA SER A 193 28.13 -17.39 17.39
C SER A 193 26.67 -17.81 17.26
N SER A 194 26.45 -19.07 16.87
CA SER A 194 25.12 -19.69 16.84
C SER A 194 25.13 -20.98 17.65
N TRP A 195 24.02 -21.30 18.31
CA TRP A 195 23.81 -22.56 19.01
C TRP A 195 22.45 -23.14 18.59
N GLN A 196 22.40 -24.43 18.29
CA GLN A 196 21.18 -25.13 17.90
C GLN A 196 21.18 -26.55 18.50
N THR A 197 20.01 -27.00 18.93
CA THR A 197 19.70 -28.38 19.36
C THR A 197 18.51 -28.87 18.55
N PRO A 198 18.36 -30.19 18.33
CA PRO A 198 17.18 -30.76 17.67
C PRO A 198 15.87 -30.35 18.30
#